data_AF-A0A7S2PRX6-F1
#
_entry.id   AF-A0A7S2PRX6-F1
#
_cell.length_a   1.000
_cell.length_b   1.000
_cell.length_c   1.000
_cell.angle_alpha   90.00
_cell.angle_beta   90.00
_cell.angle_gamma   90.00
#
_symmetry.space_group_name_H-M   'P 1'
#
loop_
_entity.id
_entity.type
_entity.pdbx_description
1 polymer ?
#
loop_
_entity_poly.entity_id
_entity_poly.type
_entity_poly.pdbx_seq_one_letter_code
_entity_poly.pdbx_strand_id
1 'polypeptide(L)'
;FMVMQVLVAKLTVVFLSWLIEQTSSFGLGAVTAILVGVGVAMFLLPPVPGVPVYLTLGIVLPAQGHETLGWVGSIGYSIAIGLVLKLFSSALQQKMIGENLSRYVRVRQFVGVNSTLMKAMRLVLSQDGLSVPKVAILIGGPDWPTSVLCGILRLSLPQIILGTIPVVMLIFPTCLTGALLYMASLKDASGNPEFSWAGTVSTITASVTALVQFGSMIVAAYYLEQTADKRVDDVAAIVDDAEVKKADDEAAHLNKCYREVTQWNKIPVLPKLFMRSSLACIVISCYIVQLFSSQCFTEHSLTDSIDDNLQGNVGNLFLPLGWIATGLFSASVLLLYVFTSWGKVKAKLKAKEAAPKPEILAYGSSDDRTDFDLDLQAAADGIHADELVASSDDNNSVASYHRRHSDSQGAHSTSTRF
;
A
#
# COMPACT_ATOMS: atom_id res chain seq x y z
N PHE A 1 8.60 -9.61 -5.90
CA PHE A 1 8.12 -10.33 -7.09
C PHE A 1 6.89 -11.17 -6.77
N MET A 2 7.00 -12.35 -6.13
CA MET A 2 5.88 -13.27 -5.85
C MET A 2 4.60 -12.61 -5.32
N VAL A 3 4.68 -11.86 -4.22
CA VAL A 3 3.48 -11.24 -3.62
C VAL A 3 2.80 -10.26 -4.58
N MET A 4 3.55 -9.29 -5.10
CA MET A 4 2.99 -8.16 -5.84
C MET A 4 2.65 -8.50 -7.29
N GLN A 5 3.57 -9.17 -7.99
CA GLN A 5 3.47 -9.40 -9.44
C GLN A 5 2.74 -10.70 -9.80
N VAL A 6 2.70 -11.67 -8.87
CA VAL A 6 2.10 -12.97 -9.15
C VAL A 6 0.76 -13.07 -8.41
N LEU A 7 0.79 -13.05 -7.08
CA LEU A 7 -0.42 -13.26 -6.29
C LEU A 7 -1.42 -12.12 -6.43
N VAL A 8 -1.01 -10.89 -6.10
CA VAL A 8 -1.93 -9.74 -6.12
C VAL A 8 -2.41 -9.46 -7.54
N ALA A 9 -1.52 -9.45 -8.53
CA ALA A 9 -1.91 -9.18 -9.92
C ALA A 9 -2.94 -10.20 -10.45
N LYS A 10 -2.69 -11.51 -10.26
CA LYS A 10 -3.61 -12.56 -10.75
C LYS A 10 -4.95 -12.53 -10.02
N LEU A 11 -4.95 -12.41 -8.69
CA LEU A 11 -6.18 -12.32 -7.91
C LEU A 11 -6.98 -11.06 -8.23
N THR A 12 -6.29 -9.95 -8.53
CA THR A 12 -6.94 -8.71 -8.98
C THR A 12 -7.67 -8.92 -10.30
N VAL A 13 -7.05 -9.62 -11.27
CA VAL A 13 -7.70 -9.94 -12.55
C VAL A 13 -8.94 -10.81 -12.35
N VAL A 14 -8.86 -11.86 -11.52
CA VAL A 14 -10.01 -12.73 -11.20
C VAL A 14 -11.13 -11.97 -10.50
N PHE A 15 -10.79 -11.08 -9.56
CA PHE A 15 -11.79 -10.27 -8.88
C PHE A 15 -12.48 -9.30 -9.84
N LEU A 16 -11.72 -8.69 -10.76
CA LEU A 16 -12.25 -7.76 -11.75
C LEU A 16 -13.10 -8.46 -12.83
N SER A 17 -12.75 -9.68 -13.26
CA SER A 17 -13.58 -10.47 -14.18
C SER A 17 -14.92 -10.85 -13.55
N TRP A 18 -14.90 -11.30 -12.29
CA TRP A 18 -16.13 -11.52 -11.52
C TRP A 18 -17.00 -10.26 -11.42
N LEU A 19 -16.37 -9.10 -11.17
CA LEU A 19 -17.09 -7.83 -11.11
C LEU A 19 -17.76 -7.46 -12.44
N ILE A 20 -17.09 -7.72 -13.57
CA ILE A 20 -17.64 -7.53 -14.92
C ILE A 20 -18.91 -8.37 -15.09
N GLU A 21 -18.85 -9.65 -14.72
CA GLU A 21 -19.98 -10.59 -14.84
C GLU A 21 -21.18 -10.15 -13.96
N GLN A 22 -20.92 -9.78 -12.71
CA GLN A 22 -21.97 -9.33 -11.78
C GLN A 22 -22.62 -8.01 -12.20
N THR A 23 -21.89 -7.15 -12.91
CA THR A 23 -22.40 -5.84 -13.36
C THR A 23 -23.09 -5.87 -14.71
N SER A 24 -23.09 -7.02 -15.40
CA SER A 24 -23.65 -7.18 -16.74
C SER A 24 -25.15 -6.89 -16.86
N SER A 25 -25.91 -7.10 -15.78
CA SER A 25 -27.37 -6.92 -15.73
C SER A 25 -27.83 -5.53 -15.24
N PHE A 26 -26.89 -4.67 -14.86
CA PHE A 26 -27.22 -3.35 -14.30
C PHE A 26 -27.12 -2.25 -15.36
N GLY A 27 -27.93 -1.19 -15.21
CA GLY A 27 -27.83 -0.02 -16.07
C GLY A 27 -26.55 0.80 -15.86
N LEU A 28 -26.15 1.56 -16.88
CA LEU A 28 -24.90 2.34 -16.92
C LEU A 28 -24.61 3.16 -15.66
N GLY A 29 -25.62 3.83 -15.09
CA GLY A 29 -25.44 4.66 -13.88
C GLY A 29 -25.09 3.85 -12.64
N ALA A 30 -25.79 2.72 -12.40
CA ALA A 30 -25.51 1.83 -11.29
C ALA A 30 -24.12 1.18 -11.44
N VAL A 31 -23.78 0.73 -12.65
CA VAL A 31 -22.47 0.17 -12.97
C VAL A 31 -21.35 1.19 -12.75
N THR A 32 -21.55 2.44 -13.18
CA THR A 32 -20.60 3.52 -12.92
C THR A 32 -20.37 3.69 -11.42
N ALA A 33 -21.44 3.75 -10.61
CA ALA A 33 -21.32 3.93 -9.16
C ALA A 33 -20.56 2.76 -8.51
N ILE A 34 -20.83 1.52 -8.92
CA ILE A 34 -20.13 0.32 -8.44
C ILE A 34 -18.64 0.40 -8.82
N LEU A 35 -18.32 0.66 -10.08
CA LEU A 35 -16.93 0.73 -10.55
C LEU A 35 -16.14 1.88 -9.91
N VAL A 36 -16.78 3.03 -9.66
CA VAL A 36 -16.15 4.12 -8.91
C VAL A 36 -15.88 3.69 -7.47
N GLY A 37 -16.86 3.09 -6.77
CA GLY A 37 -16.67 2.62 -5.40
C GLY A 37 -15.56 1.58 -5.28
N VAL A 38 -15.60 0.54 -6.13
CA VAL A 38 -14.59 -0.52 -6.17
C VAL A 38 -13.23 0.04 -6.59
N GLY A 39 -13.18 0.88 -7.63
CA GLY A 39 -11.94 1.47 -8.10
C GLY A 39 -11.29 2.37 -7.04
N VAL A 40 -12.07 3.15 -6.29
CA VAL A 40 -11.56 3.93 -5.15
C VAL A 40 -10.96 3.02 -4.08
N ALA A 41 -11.68 1.96 -3.68
CA ALA A 41 -11.18 1.00 -2.71
C ALA A 41 -9.88 0.33 -3.18
N MET A 42 -9.83 -0.08 -4.44
CA MET A 42 -8.65 -0.69 -5.06
C MET A 42 -7.46 0.27 -5.10
N PHE A 43 -7.65 1.53 -5.49
CA PHE A 43 -6.57 2.50 -5.45
C PHE A 43 -6.10 2.79 -4.03
N LEU A 44 -6.93 2.70 -3.01
CA LEU A 44 -6.50 2.90 -1.62
C LEU A 44 -5.62 1.75 -1.11
N LEU A 45 -5.58 0.61 -1.80
CA LEU A 45 -4.74 -0.53 -1.45
C LEU A 45 -3.34 -0.38 -2.10
N PRO A 46 -2.25 -0.41 -1.30
CA PRO A 46 -0.88 -0.27 -1.82
C PRO A 46 -0.50 -1.22 -2.96
N PRO A 47 -0.93 -2.50 -2.98
CA PRO A 47 -0.41 -3.45 -3.94
C PRO A 47 -1.17 -3.50 -5.26
N VAL A 48 -2.27 -2.75 -5.40
CA VAL A 48 -3.12 -2.83 -6.58
C VAL A 48 -2.61 -1.86 -7.65
N PRO A 49 -2.21 -2.35 -8.84
CA PRO A 49 -1.83 -1.49 -9.95
C PRO A 49 -3.05 -0.76 -10.51
N GLY A 50 -2.88 0.48 -10.97
CA GLY A 50 -3.97 1.27 -11.55
C GLY A 50 -4.43 0.81 -12.93
N VAL A 51 -3.53 0.22 -13.72
CA VAL A 51 -3.81 -0.18 -15.11
C VAL A 51 -4.99 -1.14 -15.21
N PRO A 52 -5.10 -2.24 -14.43
CA PRO A 52 -6.28 -3.10 -14.45
C PRO A 52 -7.59 -2.36 -14.15
N VAL A 53 -7.59 -1.37 -13.26
CA VAL A 53 -8.81 -0.59 -12.95
C VAL A 53 -9.29 0.20 -14.17
N TYR A 54 -8.38 0.92 -14.84
CA TYR A 54 -8.73 1.66 -16.07
C TYR A 54 -9.10 0.75 -17.23
N LEU A 55 -8.46 -0.42 -17.32
CA LEU A 55 -8.77 -1.42 -18.33
C LEU A 55 -10.18 -1.97 -18.12
N THR A 56 -10.56 -2.29 -16.88
CA THR A 56 -11.93 -2.69 -16.52
C THR A 56 -12.95 -1.59 -16.79
N LEU A 57 -12.64 -0.32 -16.48
CA LEU A 57 -13.51 0.81 -16.87
C LEU A 57 -13.71 0.90 -18.39
N GLY A 58 -12.65 0.62 -19.15
CA GLY A 58 -12.67 0.55 -20.62
C GLY A 58 -13.46 -0.64 -21.17
N ILE A 59 -13.58 -1.74 -20.44
CA ILE A 59 -14.37 -2.90 -20.84
C ILE A 59 -15.85 -2.69 -20.48
N VAL A 60 -16.13 -2.41 -19.21
CA VAL A 60 -17.49 -2.47 -18.65
C VAL A 60 -18.36 -1.30 -19.08
N LEU A 61 -17.83 -0.06 -19.03
CA LEU A 61 -18.65 1.10 -19.33
C LEU A 61 -19.02 1.17 -20.83
N PRO A 62 -18.15 0.79 -21.78
CA PRO A 62 -18.56 0.62 -23.18
C PRO A 62 -19.53 -0.53 -23.37
N ALA A 63 -19.35 -1.67 -22.70
CA ALA A 63 -20.31 -2.76 -22.74
C ALA A 63 -21.73 -2.31 -22.38
N GLN A 64 -21.86 -1.51 -21.33
CA GLN A 64 -23.17 -1.06 -20.83
C GLN A 64 -23.68 0.23 -21.50
N GLY A 65 -22.79 1.07 -22.01
CA GLY A 65 -23.12 2.40 -22.48
C GLY A 65 -23.23 2.53 -24.00
N HIS A 66 -22.68 1.60 -24.79
CA HIS A 66 -22.57 1.78 -26.25
C HIS A 66 -23.93 1.92 -26.96
N GLU A 67 -25.00 1.29 -26.45
CA GLU A 67 -26.34 1.45 -27.00
C GLU A 67 -26.92 2.87 -26.80
N THR A 68 -26.52 3.57 -25.73
CA THR A 68 -27.04 4.90 -25.36
C THR A 68 -26.14 6.04 -25.80
N LEU A 69 -24.82 5.88 -25.70
CA LEU A 69 -23.82 6.92 -25.97
C LEU A 69 -23.04 6.68 -27.28
N GLY A 70 -23.22 5.52 -27.91
CA GLY A 70 -22.36 5.06 -28.99
C GLY A 70 -20.97 4.66 -28.48
N TRP A 71 -20.20 3.96 -29.31
CA TRP A 71 -18.84 3.50 -28.94
C TRP A 71 -17.91 4.64 -28.52
N VAL A 72 -17.84 5.70 -29.32
CA VAL A 72 -16.97 6.86 -29.04
C VAL A 72 -17.41 7.58 -27.77
N GLY A 73 -18.72 7.77 -27.57
CA GLY A 73 -19.27 8.41 -26.38
C GLY A 73 -18.99 7.61 -25.12
N SER A 74 -19.16 6.29 -25.17
CA SER A 74 -18.88 5.41 -24.03
C SER A 74 -17.39 5.33 -23.69
N ILE A 75 -16.50 5.31 -24.68
CA ILE A 75 -15.05 5.35 -24.46
C ILE A 75 -14.67 6.69 -23.80
N GLY A 76 -15.17 7.81 -24.34
CA GLY A 76 -14.97 9.14 -23.75
C GLY A 76 -15.47 9.22 -22.31
N TYR A 77 -16.62 8.61 -22.04
CA TYR A 77 -17.20 8.49 -20.70
C TYR A 77 -16.29 7.67 -19.76
N SER A 78 -15.78 6.51 -20.19
CA SER A 78 -14.81 5.72 -19.40
C SER A 78 -13.57 6.52 -19.01
N ILE A 79 -13.03 7.31 -19.95
CA ILE A 79 -11.84 8.13 -19.71
C ILE A 79 -12.14 9.23 -18.69
N ALA A 80 -13.29 9.90 -18.83
CA ALA A 80 -13.72 10.95 -17.90
C ALA A 80 -13.91 10.39 -16.48
N ILE A 81 -14.61 9.26 -16.35
CA ILE A 81 -14.78 8.56 -15.06
C ILE A 81 -13.43 8.11 -14.51
N GLY A 82 -12.55 7.54 -15.33
CA GLY A 82 -11.20 7.14 -14.93
C GLY A 82 -10.38 8.32 -14.38
N LEU A 83 -10.45 9.49 -15.01
CA LEU A 83 -9.78 10.70 -14.53
C LEU A 83 -10.35 11.18 -13.20
N VAL A 84 -11.67 11.27 -13.07
CA VAL A 84 -12.32 11.68 -11.81
C VAL A 84 -11.94 10.72 -10.68
N LEU A 85 -12.03 9.43 -10.94
CA LEU A 85 -11.69 8.37 -10.00
C LEU A 85 -10.23 8.49 -9.56
N LYS A 86 -9.30 8.68 -10.50
CA LYS A 86 -7.88 8.91 -10.21
C LYS A 86 -7.65 10.10 -9.30
N LEU A 87 -8.16 11.28 -9.67
CA LEU A 87 -7.93 12.51 -8.89
C LEU A 87 -8.54 12.41 -7.49
N PHE A 88 -9.73 11.81 -7.39
CA PHE A 88 -10.40 11.59 -6.11
C PHE A 88 -9.62 10.61 -5.22
N SER A 89 -9.20 9.46 -5.75
CA SER A 89 -8.37 8.49 -5.03
C SER A 89 -7.04 9.09 -4.58
N SER A 90 -6.36 9.87 -5.43
CA SER A 90 -5.12 10.57 -5.06
C SER A 90 -5.34 11.57 -3.93
N ALA A 91 -6.47 12.29 -3.92
CA ALA A 91 -6.81 13.20 -2.83
C ALA A 91 -7.02 12.45 -1.50
N LEU A 92 -7.75 11.33 -1.52
CA LEU A 92 -7.95 10.49 -0.34
C LEU A 92 -6.63 9.87 0.15
N GLN A 93 -5.81 9.34 -0.75
CA GLN A 93 -4.49 8.79 -0.43
C GLN A 93 -3.59 9.85 0.23
N GLN A 94 -3.57 11.07 -0.31
CA GLN A 94 -2.77 12.16 0.25
C GLN A 94 -3.28 12.58 1.64
N LYS A 95 -4.59 12.83 1.80
CA LYS A 95 -5.16 13.41 3.02
C LYS A 95 -5.49 12.39 4.11
N MET A 96 -6.14 11.29 3.77
CA MET A 96 -6.57 10.31 4.77
C MET A 96 -5.43 9.38 5.19
N ILE A 97 -4.57 8.99 4.24
CA ILE A 97 -3.50 8.03 4.50
C ILE A 97 -2.18 8.78 4.74
N GLY A 98 -1.68 9.51 3.74
CA GLY A 98 -0.36 10.13 3.77
C GLY A 98 -0.15 11.09 4.93
N GLU A 99 -1.04 12.08 5.10
CA GLU A 99 -0.93 13.04 6.21
C GLU A 99 -1.09 12.38 7.58
N ASN A 100 -1.94 11.36 7.71
CA ASN A 100 -2.07 10.62 8.96
C ASN A 100 -0.80 9.79 9.26
N LEU A 101 -0.23 9.14 8.25
CA LEU A 101 1.03 8.41 8.34
C LEU A 101 2.23 9.32 8.65
N SER A 102 2.18 10.60 8.23
CA SER A 102 3.23 11.59 8.52
C SER A 102 3.47 11.79 10.02
N ARG A 103 2.53 11.42 10.88
CA ARG A 103 2.63 11.56 12.35
C ARG A 103 3.58 10.55 12.98
N TYR A 104 3.87 9.44 12.30
CA TYR A 104 4.70 8.37 12.83
C TYR A 104 6.15 8.51 12.36
N VAL A 105 7.07 8.76 13.31
CA VAL A 105 8.51 8.87 13.03
C VAL A 105 9.03 7.65 12.28
N ARG A 106 8.62 6.43 12.66
CA ARG A 106 9.02 5.19 11.98
C ARG A 106 8.63 5.16 10.50
N VAL A 107 7.48 5.75 10.14
CA VAL A 107 7.03 5.80 8.74
C VAL A 107 7.84 6.82 7.97
N ARG A 108 8.03 8.03 8.53
CA ARG A 108 8.90 9.06 7.93
C ARG A 108 10.34 8.55 7.75
N GLN A 109 10.85 7.81 8.73
CA GLN A 109 12.14 7.14 8.68
C GLN A 109 12.20 6.08 7.58
N PHE A 110 11.22 5.17 7.51
CA PHE A 110 11.16 4.12 6.50
C PHE A 110 11.13 4.68 5.07
N VAL A 111 10.39 5.77 4.86
CA VAL A 111 10.33 6.50 3.59
C VAL A 111 11.63 7.25 3.29
N GLY A 112 12.45 7.53 4.30
CA GLY A 112 13.71 8.25 4.15
C GLY A 112 13.50 9.74 3.87
N VAL A 113 12.64 10.42 4.64
CA VAL A 113 12.33 11.85 4.44
C VAL A 113 13.56 12.79 4.44
N ASN A 114 14.65 12.38 5.08
CA ASN A 114 15.91 13.13 5.13
C ASN A 114 16.88 12.78 3.97
N SER A 115 16.55 11.80 3.12
CA SER A 115 17.40 11.44 1.98
C SER A 115 17.41 12.53 0.91
N THR A 116 18.52 12.65 0.18
CA THR A 116 18.70 13.61 -0.92
C THR A 116 17.57 13.51 -1.96
N LEU A 117 17.23 12.29 -2.38
CA LEU A 117 16.18 12.04 -3.36
C LEU A 117 14.81 12.53 -2.84
N MET A 118 14.50 12.29 -1.57
CA MET A 118 13.21 12.69 -1.00
C MET A 118 13.11 14.20 -0.80
N LYS A 119 14.21 14.85 -0.41
CA LYS A 119 14.31 16.31 -0.34
C LYS A 119 14.20 16.94 -1.73
N ALA A 120 14.83 16.35 -2.76
CA ALA A 120 14.67 16.78 -4.15
C ALA A 120 13.22 16.62 -4.62
N MET A 121 12.56 15.51 -4.32
CA MET A 121 11.15 15.31 -4.62
C MET A 121 10.27 16.36 -3.94
N ARG A 122 10.50 16.63 -2.65
CA ARG A 122 9.81 17.68 -1.91
C ARG A 122 10.03 19.04 -2.56
N LEU A 123 11.26 19.36 -2.95
CA LEU A 123 11.62 20.61 -3.60
C LEU A 123 10.84 20.81 -4.90
N VAL A 124 10.80 19.83 -5.80
CA VAL A 124 10.07 19.92 -7.08
C VAL A 124 8.57 20.06 -6.86
N LEU A 125 8.00 19.20 -6.01
CA LEU A 125 6.55 19.12 -5.86
C LEU A 125 5.97 20.29 -5.04
N SER A 126 6.78 20.95 -4.20
CA SER A 126 6.36 22.11 -3.41
C SER A 126 6.34 23.42 -4.19
N GLN A 127 6.95 23.49 -5.38
CA GLN A 127 6.92 24.73 -6.19
C GLN A 127 5.49 25.08 -6.59
N ASP A 128 5.15 26.36 -6.74
CA ASP A 128 3.85 26.72 -7.27
C ASP A 128 3.79 26.55 -8.80
N GLY A 129 2.63 26.14 -9.31
CA GLY A 129 2.38 25.98 -10.74
C GLY A 129 2.80 24.61 -11.29
N LEU A 130 2.74 24.49 -12.62
CA LEU A 130 3.01 23.25 -13.35
C LEU A 130 4.38 23.32 -14.04
N SER A 131 5.34 22.58 -13.50
CA SER A 131 6.62 22.35 -14.16
C SER A 131 6.65 20.93 -14.77
N VAL A 132 7.44 20.74 -15.82
CA VAL A 132 7.61 19.42 -16.45
C VAL A 132 8.11 18.37 -15.44
N PRO A 133 9.11 18.66 -14.58
CA PRO A 133 9.53 17.72 -13.53
C PRO A 133 8.40 17.32 -12.58
N LYS A 134 7.58 18.30 -12.14
CA LYS A 134 6.45 18.02 -11.25
C LYS A 134 5.44 17.09 -11.91
N VAL A 135 5.00 17.42 -13.12
CA VAL A 135 4.03 16.60 -13.86
C VAL A 135 4.61 15.21 -14.10
N ALA A 136 5.87 15.11 -14.54
CA ALA A 136 6.53 13.83 -14.77
C ALA A 136 6.55 12.95 -13.51
N ILE A 137 6.91 13.49 -12.35
CA ILE A 137 6.92 12.76 -11.08
C ILE A 137 5.50 12.30 -10.70
N LEU A 138 4.49 13.17 -10.84
CA LEU A 138 3.12 12.86 -10.43
C LEU A 138 2.43 11.81 -11.32
N ILE A 139 2.74 11.78 -12.62
CA ILE A 139 2.14 10.83 -13.56
C ILE A 139 2.98 9.56 -13.77
N GLY A 140 4.30 9.65 -13.60
CA GLY A 140 5.23 8.53 -13.80
C GLY A 140 5.48 7.70 -12.55
N GLY A 141 5.24 8.29 -11.37
CA GLY A 141 5.32 7.57 -10.10
C GLY A 141 4.15 6.59 -9.93
N PRO A 142 4.35 5.47 -9.20
CA PRO A 142 3.25 4.56 -8.89
C PRO A 142 2.20 5.27 -8.02
N ASP A 143 0.93 5.07 -8.35
CA ASP A 143 -0.22 5.85 -7.86
C ASP A 143 -0.30 6.01 -6.34
N TRP A 144 -0.42 4.88 -5.64
CA TRP A 144 -0.54 4.85 -4.20
C TRP A 144 0.69 5.46 -3.49
N PRO A 145 1.93 4.97 -3.73
CA PRO A 145 3.09 5.51 -3.04
C PRO A 145 3.33 6.98 -3.36
N THR A 146 3.09 7.45 -4.58
CA THR A 146 3.28 8.87 -4.94
C THR A 146 2.32 9.78 -4.18
N SER A 147 1.03 9.45 -4.17
CA SER A 147 0.02 10.30 -3.52
C SER A 147 0.12 10.26 -1.99
N VAL A 148 0.38 9.07 -1.41
CA VAL A 148 0.64 8.93 0.02
C VAL A 148 1.89 9.70 0.43
N LEU A 149 2.95 9.63 -0.37
CA LEU A 149 4.18 10.36 -0.12
C LEU A 149 3.98 11.87 -0.17
N CYS A 150 3.17 12.38 -1.10
CA CYS A 150 2.78 13.79 -1.12
C CYS A 150 2.11 14.20 0.21
N GLY A 151 1.34 13.31 0.84
CA GLY A 151 0.74 13.53 2.15
C GLY A 151 1.75 13.47 3.29
N ILE A 152 2.68 12.51 3.25
CA ILE A 152 3.78 12.40 4.24
C ILE A 152 4.64 13.66 4.24
N LEU A 153 4.92 14.22 3.07
CA LEU A 153 5.68 15.47 2.87
C LEU A 153 4.84 16.74 3.11
N ARG A 154 3.54 16.60 3.41
CA ARG A 154 2.59 17.69 3.65
C ARG A 154 2.51 18.71 2.50
N LEU A 155 2.45 18.21 1.27
CA LEU A 155 2.35 19.04 0.07
C LEU A 155 0.92 19.58 -0.12
N SER A 156 0.78 20.67 -0.89
CA SER A 156 -0.51 21.31 -1.13
C SER A 156 -1.38 20.49 -2.09
N LEU A 157 -2.54 20.01 -1.60
CA LEU A 157 -3.46 19.18 -2.37
C LEU A 157 -3.87 19.79 -3.73
N PRO A 158 -4.23 21.08 -3.84
CA PRO A 158 -4.62 21.66 -5.12
C PRO A 158 -3.51 21.59 -6.18
N GLN A 159 -2.25 21.82 -5.79
CA GLN A 159 -1.11 21.73 -6.70
C GLN A 159 -0.85 20.29 -7.15
N ILE A 160 -1.01 19.32 -6.24
CA ILE A 160 -0.84 17.90 -6.55
C ILE A 160 -1.94 17.41 -7.49
N ILE A 161 -3.21 17.73 -7.23
CA ILE A 161 -4.33 17.38 -8.11
C ILE A 161 -4.12 18.00 -9.49
N LEU A 162 -3.81 19.30 -9.56
CA LEU A 162 -3.58 20.01 -10.82
C LEU A 162 -2.42 19.39 -11.62
N GLY A 163 -1.32 19.04 -10.94
CA GLY A 163 -0.17 18.37 -11.56
C GLY A 163 -0.44 16.91 -11.97
N THR A 164 -1.49 16.29 -11.43
CA THR A 164 -1.91 14.92 -11.77
C THR A 164 -2.87 14.88 -12.96
N ILE A 165 -3.58 15.96 -13.31
CA ILE A 165 -4.53 16.01 -14.44
C ILE A 165 -3.96 15.44 -15.76
N PRO A 166 -2.70 15.70 -16.15
CA PRO A 166 -2.10 15.11 -17.36
C PRO A 166 -2.04 13.58 -17.39
N VAL A 167 -2.34 12.88 -16.28
CA VAL A 167 -2.52 11.42 -16.22
C VAL A 167 -3.58 10.92 -17.20
N VAL A 168 -4.47 11.77 -17.69
CA VAL A 168 -5.41 11.43 -18.77
C VAL A 168 -4.70 10.84 -20.00
N MET A 169 -3.45 11.22 -20.26
CA MET A 169 -2.63 10.67 -21.35
C MET A 169 -2.23 9.20 -21.13
N LEU A 170 -2.27 8.71 -19.88
CA LEU A 170 -2.08 7.30 -19.51
C LEU A 170 -3.42 6.55 -19.45
N ILE A 171 -4.48 7.22 -18.99
CA ILE A 171 -5.83 6.63 -18.89
C ILE A 171 -6.42 6.38 -20.28
N PHE A 172 -6.27 7.35 -21.20
CA PHE A 172 -6.80 7.28 -22.56
C PHE A 172 -6.45 5.96 -23.28
N PRO A 173 -5.16 5.62 -23.49
CA PRO A 173 -4.82 4.41 -24.24
C PRO A 173 -5.22 3.15 -23.45
N THR A 174 -5.25 3.18 -22.12
CA THR A 174 -5.68 2.04 -21.30
C THR A 174 -7.18 1.74 -21.44
N CYS A 175 -8.03 2.77 -21.31
CA CYS A 175 -9.47 2.61 -21.51
C CYS A 175 -9.80 2.24 -22.97
N LEU A 176 -9.08 2.80 -23.93
CA LEU A 176 -9.22 2.43 -25.34
C LEU A 176 -8.87 0.96 -25.59
N THR A 177 -7.76 0.47 -25.02
CA THR A 177 -7.42 -0.97 -25.07
C THR A 177 -8.55 -1.82 -24.49
N GLY A 178 -9.12 -1.43 -23.35
CA GLY A 178 -10.23 -2.16 -22.73
C GLY A 178 -11.47 -2.23 -23.62
N ALA A 179 -11.84 -1.11 -24.23
CA ALA A 179 -12.99 -1.07 -25.13
C ALA A 179 -12.78 -1.95 -26.36
N LEU A 180 -11.58 -1.92 -26.94
CA LEU A 180 -11.22 -2.74 -28.09
C LEU A 180 -11.15 -4.24 -27.75
N LEU A 181 -10.71 -4.60 -26.53
CA LEU A 181 -10.76 -5.98 -26.06
C LEU A 181 -12.21 -6.48 -25.96
N TYR A 182 -13.11 -5.65 -25.43
CA TYR A 182 -14.53 -5.99 -25.38
C TYR A 182 -15.13 -6.12 -26.79
N MET A 183 -14.86 -5.16 -27.68
CA MET A 183 -15.30 -5.25 -29.08
C MET A 183 -14.78 -6.50 -29.79
N ALA A 184 -13.54 -6.91 -29.50
CA ALA A 184 -12.96 -8.13 -30.05
C ALA A 184 -13.61 -9.42 -29.51
N SER A 185 -14.22 -9.37 -28.31
CA SER A 185 -14.94 -10.52 -27.74
C SER A 185 -16.37 -10.67 -28.26
N LEU A 186 -16.93 -9.63 -28.87
CA LEU A 186 -18.28 -9.67 -29.44
C LEU A 186 -18.34 -10.58 -30.67
N LYS A 187 -19.37 -11.42 -30.70
CA LYS A 187 -19.66 -12.35 -31.80
C LYS A 187 -21.05 -12.07 -32.35
N ASP A 188 -21.18 -12.18 -33.66
CA ASP A 188 -22.46 -12.09 -34.35
C ASP A 188 -23.30 -13.36 -34.13
N ALA A 189 -24.54 -13.36 -34.64
CA ALA A 189 -25.44 -14.51 -34.57
C ALA A 189 -24.92 -15.77 -35.29
N SER A 190 -23.90 -15.63 -36.13
CA SER A 190 -23.23 -16.74 -36.83
C SER A 190 -22.00 -17.26 -36.07
N GLY A 191 -21.67 -16.67 -34.92
CA GLY A 191 -20.49 -17.00 -34.12
C GLY A 191 -19.19 -16.39 -34.62
N ASN A 192 -19.23 -15.53 -35.65
CA ASN A 192 -18.06 -14.83 -36.17
C ASN A 192 -17.81 -13.53 -35.38
N PRO A 193 -16.57 -13.02 -35.33
CA PRO A 193 -16.28 -11.76 -34.65
C PRO A 193 -17.04 -10.59 -35.29
N GLU A 194 -17.77 -9.82 -34.50
CA GLU A 194 -18.50 -8.63 -34.99
C GLU A 194 -17.52 -7.55 -35.48
N PHE A 195 -16.39 -7.39 -34.78
CA PHE A 195 -15.34 -6.45 -35.12
C PHE A 195 -14.00 -7.17 -35.35
N SER A 196 -13.80 -7.73 -36.55
CA SER A 196 -12.59 -8.49 -36.90
C SER A 196 -11.27 -7.72 -36.75
N TRP A 197 -11.30 -6.38 -36.85
CA TRP A 197 -10.14 -5.51 -36.69
C TRP A 197 -9.80 -5.19 -35.23
N ALA A 198 -10.76 -5.34 -34.30
CA ALA A 198 -10.63 -4.85 -32.93
C ALA A 198 -9.50 -5.56 -32.17
N GLY A 199 -9.28 -6.86 -32.41
CA GLY A 199 -8.20 -7.61 -31.77
C GLY A 199 -6.79 -7.14 -32.17
N THR A 200 -6.59 -6.76 -33.43
CA THR A 200 -5.30 -6.21 -33.88
C THR A 200 -5.07 -4.82 -33.30
N VAL A 201 -6.09 -3.96 -33.32
CA VAL A 201 -5.99 -2.59 -32.79
C VAL A 201 -5.84 -2.60 -31.27
N SER A 202 -6.50 -3.53 -30.54
CA SER A 202 -6.32 -3.68 -29.09
C SER A 202 -4.88 -4.05 -28.74
N THR A 203 -4.25 -4.93 -29.51
CA THR A 203 -2.84 -5.33 -29.33
C THR A 203 -1.88 -4.16 -29.55
N ILE A 204 -2.11 -3.36 -30.60
CA ILE A 204 -1.32 -2.15 -30.87
C ILE A 204 -1.50 -1.13 -29.74
N THR A 205 -2.74 -0.89 -29.34
CA THR A 205 -3.06 0.08 -28.28
C THR A 205 -2.49 -0.37 -26.93
N ALA A 206 -2.57 -1.67 -26.60
CA ALA A 206 -1.93 -2.24 -25.40
C ALA A 206 -0.41 -2.03 -25.40
N SER A 207 0.24 -2.18 -26.55
CA SER A 207 1.67 -1.93 -26.71
C SER A 207 2.01 -0.45 -26.48
N VAL A 208 1.19 0.47 -27.01
CA VAL A 208 1.32 1.91 -26.75
C VAL A 208 1.11 2.21 -25.27
N THR A 209 0.07 1.64 -24.63
CA THR A 209 -0.18 1.78 -23.20
C THR A 209 1.04 1.36 -22.37
N ALA A 210 1.64 0.21 -22.68
CA ALA A 210 2.85 -0.25 -22.01
C ALA A 210 4.01 0.74 -22.20
N LEU A 211 4.25 1.22 -23.42
CA LEU A 211 5.31 2.20 -23.70
C LEU A 211 5.12 3.51 -22.93
N VAL A 212 3.89 4.05 -22.92
CA VAL A 212 3.60 5.30 -22.19
C VAL A 212 3.75 5.09 -20.68
N GLN A 213 3.29 3.95 -20.15
CA GLN A 213 3.37 3.63 -18.72
C GLN A 213 4.81 3.42 -18.23
N PHE A 214 5.66 2.73 -19.00
CA PHE A 214 7.07 2.56 -18.64
C PHE A 214 7.90 3.81 -18.93
N GLY A 215 7.61 4.49 -20.05
CA GLY A 215 8.28 5.72 -20.44
C GLY A 215 8.07 6.84 -19.42
N SER A 216 6.85 7.01 -18.90
CA SER A 216 6.57 8.03 -17.88
C SER A 216 7.37 7.80 -16.59
N MET A 217 7.54 6.55 -16.16
CA MET A 217 8.35 6.21 -14.99
C MET A 217 9.83 6.56 -15.19
N ILE A 218 10.39 6.29 -16.37
CA ILE A 218 11.79 6.64 -16.70
C ILE A 218 11.97 8.17 -16.70
N VAL A 219 11.03 8.90 -17.29
CA VAL A 219 11.06 10.37 -17.34
C VAL A 219 10.95 10.97 -15.93
N ALA A 220 10.10 10.41 -15.07
CA ALA A 220 10.00 10.80 -13.66
C ALA A 220 11.33 10.61 -12.91
N ALA A 221 11.94 9.43 -13.05
CA ALA A 221 13.23 9.12 -12.43
C ALA A 221 14.34 10.06 -12.94
N TYR A 222 14.40 10.30 -14.25
CA TYR A 222 15.36 11.21 -14.85
C TYR A 222 15.28 12.63 -14.27
N TYR A 223 14.08 13.21 -14.18
CA TYR A 223 13.92 14.57 -13.65
C TYR A 223 14.17 14.64 -12.14
N LEU A 224 13.86 13.58 -11.41
CA LEU A 224 14.13 13.53 -9.98
C LEU A 224 15.63 13.45 -9.68
N GLU A 225 16.35 12.55 -10.35
CA GLU A 225 17.83 12.46 -10.25
C GLU A 225 18.50 13.75 -10.72
N GLN A 226 18.05 14.30 -11.86
CA GLN A 226 18.56 15.58 -12.35
C GLN A 226 18.37 16.70 -11.32
N THR A 227 17.26 16.71 -10.58
CA THR A 227 17.04 17.70 -9.52
C THR A 227 17.99 17.46 -8.35
N ALA A 228 18.15 16.20 -7.92
CA ALA A 228 19.07 15.84 -6.85
C ALA A 228 20.52 16.27 -7.17
N ASP A 229 20.94 16.14 -8.43
CA ASP A 229 22.31 16.47 -8.87
C ASP A 229 22.53 17.95 -9.21
N LYS A 230 21.56 18.61 -9.87
CA LYS A 230 21.75 20.00 -10.34
C LYS A 230 21.36 21.04 -9.29
N ARG A 231 20.58 20.66 -8.27
CA ARG A 231 20.10 21.57 -7.22
C ARG A 231 20.55 21.11 -5.84
N VAL A 232 21.79 20.61 -5.74
CA VAL A 232 22.36 20.06 -4.50
C VAL A 232 22.29 21.07 -3.36
N ASP A 233 22.61 22.34 -3.60
CA ASP A 233 22.60 23.38 -2.57
C ASP A 233 21.18 23.65 -2.05
N ASP A 234 20.19 23.74 -2.93
CA ASP A 234 18.77 23.90 -2.56
C ASP A 234 18.26 22.68 -1.77
N VAL A 235 18.66 21.48 -2.19
CA VAL A 235 18.29 20.21 -1.53
C VAL A 235 18.94 20.10 -0.15
N ALA A 236 20.21 20.50 -0.03
CA ALA A 236 20.94 20.52 1.23
C ALA A 236 20.41 21.57 2.20
N ALA A 237 19.89 22.69 1.68
CA ALA A 237 19.24 23.74 2.48
C ALA A 237 17.93 23.28 3.14
N ILE A 238 17.30 22.19 2.65
CA ILE A 238 16.11 21.62 3.31
C ILE A 238 16.53 20.98 4.64
N VAL A 239 16.05 21.57 5.72
CA VAL A 239 16.33 21.13 7.11
C VAL A 239 15.87 19.69 7.32
N ASP A 240 16.73 18.89 7.96
CA ASP A 240 16.40 17.53 8.38
C ASP A 240 15.27 17.51 9.41
N ASP A 241 14.40 16.52 9.30
CA ASP A 241 13.50 16.14 10.39
C ASP A 241 14.34 15.60 11.56
N ALA A 242 14.40 16.35 12.66
CA ALA A 242 15.22 16.05 13.81
C ALA A 242 14.82 14.74 14.52
N GLU A 243 13.53 14.42 14.57
CA GLU A 243 13.05 13.17 15.18
C GLU A 243 13.49 11.96 14.36
N VAL A 244 13.39 12.06 13.04
CA VAL A 244 13.84 11.02 12.10
C VAL A 244 15.34 10.88 12.14
N LYS A 245 16.08 11.99 12.19
CA LYS A 245 17.55 11.99 12.30
C LYS A 245 18.03 11.24 13.54
N LYS A 246 17.43 11.54 14.70
CA LYS A 246 17.72 10.81 15.94
C LYS A 246 17.43 9.31 15.80
N ALA A 247 16.28 8.95 15.21
CA ALA A 247 15.91 7.55 14.99
C ALA A 247 16.86 6.85 14.00
N ASP A 248 17.37 7.57 12.99
CA ASP A 248 18.36 7.08 12.04
C ASP A 248 19.72 6.84 12.70
N ASP A 249 20.17 7.74 13.57
CA ASP A 249 21.40 7.57 14.33
C ASP A 249 21.34 6.35 15.27
N GLU A 250 20.22 6.17 15.97
CA GLU A 250 19.97 4.98 16.81
C GLU A 250 19.91 3.68 15.98
N ALA A 251 19.22 3.71 14.84
CA ALA A 251 19.13 2.57 13.93
C ALA A 251 20.48 2.24 13.29
N ALA A 252 21.30 3.24 12.95
CA ALA A 252 22.64 3.08 12.40
C ALA A 252 23.55 2.37 13.41
N HIS A 253 23.47 2.75 14.69
CA HIS A 253 24.19 2.06 15.76
C HIS A 253 23.76 0.58 15.87
N LEU A 254 22.46 0.30 15.91
CA LEU A 254 21.96 -1.07 15.97
C LEU A 254 22.32 -1.89 14.72
N ASN A 255 22.28 -1.28 13.53
CA ASN A 255 22.68 -1.91 12.28
C ASN A 255 24.18 -2.22 12.24
N LYS A 256 25.03 -1.39 12.85
CA LYS A 256 26.45 -1.70 13.05
C LYS A 256 26.62 -2.92 13.94
N CYS A 257 25.95 -2.97 15.08
CA CYS A 257 25.97 -4.16 15.97
C CYS A 257 25.45 -5.40 15.25
N TYR A 258 24.35 -5.28 14.49
CA TYR A 258 23.78 -6.36 13.69
C TYR A 258 24.79 -6.89 12.68
N ARG A 259 25.39 -6.00 11.87
CA ARG A 259 26.41 -6.37 10.88
C ARG A 259 27.59 -7.11 11.49
N GLU A 260 28.01 -6.73 12.70
CA GLU A 260 29.10 -7.37 13.41
C GLU A 260 28.75 -8.78 13.95
N VAL A 261 27.53 -8.99 14.45
CA VAL A 261 27.08 -10.32 14.93
C VAL A 261 26.68 -11.24 13.77
N THR A 262 26.28 -10.68 12.62
CA THR A 262 25.93 -11.44 11.42
C THR A 262 27.08 -11.55 10.43
N GLN A 263 28.34 -11.36 10.85
CA GLN A 263 29.49 -11.68 10.00
C GLN A 263 29.53 -13.19 9.74
N TRP A 264 29.75 -13.59 8.49
CA TRP A 264 29.71 -15.00 8.07
C TRP A 264 30.57 -15.92 8.95
N ASN A 265 31.76 -15.46 9.36
CA ASN A 265 32.66 -16.26 10.19
C ASN A 265 32.22 -16.40 11.66
N LYS A 266 31.31 -15.53 12.13
CA LYS A 266 30.80 -15.51 13.51
C LYS A 266 29.44 -16.17 13.68
N ILE A 267 28.68 -16.32 12.59
CA ILE A 267 27.35 -16.94 12.64
C ILE A 267 27.51 -18.46 12.89
N PRO A 268 26.74 -19.03 13.85
CA PRO A 268 26.73 -20.47 14.09
C PRO A 268 26.11 -21.25 12.91
N VAL A 269 26.30 -22.57 12.89
CA VAL A 269 25.90 -23.42 11.75
C VAL A 269 24.39 -23.39 11.50
N LEU A 270 23.57 -23.39 12.56
CA LEU A 270 22.12 -23.47 12.42
C LEU A 270 21.50 -22.23 11.72
N PRO A 271 21.78 -20.96 12.12
CA PRO A 271 21.32 -19.80 11.37
C PRO A 271 21.90 -19.72 9.94
N LYS A 272 23.13 -20.20 9.71
CA LYS A 272 23.67 -20.33 8.35
C LYS A 272 22.83 -21.27 7.49
N LEU A 273 22.39 -22.40 8.06
CA LEU A 273 21.52 -23.34 7.37
C LEU A 273 20.18 -22.69 7.03
N PHE A 274 19.53 -22.00 7.98
CA PHE A 274 18.29 -21.28 7.72
C PHE A 274 18.42 -20.26 6.58
N MET A 275 19.51 -19.49 6.57
CA MET A 275 19.77 -18.51 5.51
C MET A 275 19.98 -19.17 4.14
N ARG A 276 20.76 -20.25 4.07
CA ARG A 276 21.00 -21.02 2.82
C ARG A 276 19.72 -21.68 2.31
N SER A 277 18.96 -22.32 3.18
CA SER A 277 17.68 -22.95 2.84
C SER A 277 16.65 -21.91 2.39
N SER A 278 16.56 -20.77 3.08
CA SER A 278 15.70 -19.66 2.68
C SER A 278 16.06 -19.17 1.26
N LEU A 279 17.34 -18.95 0.99
CA LEU A 279 17.82 -18.53 -0.33
C LEU A 279 17.50 -19.57 -1.41
N ALA A 280 17.75 -20.86 -1.15
CA ALA A 280 17.42 -21.93 -2.09
C ALA A 280 15.92 -21.96 -2.40
N CYS A 281 15.07 -21.91 -1.36
CA CYS A 281 13.61 -21.92 -1.53
C CYS A 281 13.10 -20.73 -2.35
N ILE A 282 13.56 -19.49 -2.10
CA ILE A 282 13.09 -18.33 -2.87
C ILE A 282 13.58 -18.37 -4.30
N VAL A 283 14.83 -18.77 -4.53
CA VAL A 283 15.40 -18.87 -5.88
C VAL A 283 14.65 -19.91 -6.70
N ILE A 284 14.42 -21.11 -6.13
CA ILE A 284 13.66 -22.18 -6.80
C ILE A 284 12.21 -21.72 -7.06
N SER A 285 11.56 -21.10 -6.08
CA SER A 285 10.20 -20.56 -6.25
C SER A 285 10.11 -19.56 -7.41
N CYS A 286 11.03 -18.60 -7.47
CA CYS A 286 11.07 -17.61 -8.55
C CYS A 286 11.32 -18.24 -9.92
N TYR A 287 12.26 -19.18 -10.03
CA TYR A 287 12.53 -19.86 -11.30
C TYR A 287 11.37 -20.74 -11.76
N ILE A 288 10.69 -21.43 -10.83
CA ILE A 288 9.49 -22.19 -11.15
C ILE A 288 8.43 -21.28 -11.79
N VAL A 289 8.12 -20.15 -11.14
CA VAL A 289 7.10 -19.23 -11.67
C VAL A 289 7.54 -18.58 -12.98
N GLN A 290 8.82 -18.20 -13.11
CA GLN A 290 9.28 -17.45 -14.28
C GLN A 290 9.46 -18.33 -15.53
N LEU A 291 9.93 -19.57 -15.36
CA LEU A 291 10.18 -20.48 -16.49
C LEU A 291 8.96 -21.37 -16.80
N PHE A 292 8.13 -21.65 -15.80
CA PHE A 292 6.99 -22.57 -15.92
C PHE A 292 5.67 -21.91 -15.52
N SER A 293 5.51 -20.61 -15.83
CA SER A 293 4.30 -19.85 -15.45
C SER A 293 3.00 -20.52 -15.88
N SER A 294 2.94 -21.08 -17.10
CA SER A 294 1.75 -21.77 -17.63
C SER A 294 1.44 -23.08 -16.90
N GLN A 295 2.43 -23.68 -16.23
CA GLN A 295 2.23 -24.86 -15.38
C GLN A 295 1.99 -24.49 -13.91
N CYS A 296 2.21 -23.23 -13.55
CA CYS A 296 1.94 -22.71 -12.21
C CYS A 296 0.53 -22.15 -12.10
N PHE A 297 0.04 -21.50 -13.15
CA PHE A 297 -1.22 -20.78 -13.12
C PHE A 297 -2.04 -21.04 -14.37
N THR A 298 -3.34 -21.23 -14.17
CA THR A 298 -4.33 -21.22 -15.25
C THR A 298 -4.36 -19.83 -15.89
N GLU A 299 -4.36 -19.76 -17.22
CA GLU A 299 -4.51 -18.50 -17.93
C GLU A 299 -5.93 -17.97 -17.71
N HIS A 300 -6.03 -16.77 -17.12
CA HIS A 300 -7.30 -16.12 -16.84
C HIS A 300 -7.18 -14.64 -17.19
N SER A 301 -8.09 -14.18 -18.05
CA SER A 301 -8.20 -12.82 -18.55
C SER A 301 -9.37 -12.09 -17.88
N LEU A 302 -9.43 -10.76 -18.04
CA LEU A 302 -10.55 -9.94 -17.54
C LEU A 302 -11.90 -10.28 -18.20
N THR A 303 -11.87 -10.89 -19.38
CA THR A 303 -13.05 -11.26 -20.18
C THR A 303 -13.55 -12.68 -19.91
N ASP A 304 -12.86 -13.46 -19.07
CA ASP A 304 -13.20 -14.86 -18.81
C ASP A 304 -14.17 -14.97 -17.62
N SER A 305 -15.11 -15.91 -17.66
CA SER A 305 -15.94 -16.25 -16.49
C SER A 305 -15.17 -17.17 -15.52
N ILE A 306 -15.41 -17.01 -14.22
CA ILE A 306 -14.86 -17.90 -13.18
C ILE A 306 -15.47 -19.30 -13.29
N ASP A 307 -16.76 -19.39 -13.64
CA ASP A 307 -17.46 -20.67 -13.73
C ASP A 307 -16.92 -21.50 -14.89
N ASP A 308 -16.70 -20.88 -16.04
CA ASP A 308 -16.21 -21.56 -17.24
C ASP A 308 -14.71 -21.89 -17.17
N ASN A 309 -13.88 -20.93 -16.75
CA ASN A 309 -12.41 -21.06 -16.84
C ASN A 309 -11.79 -21.65 -15.55
N LEU A 310 -12.40 -21.43 -14.38
CA LEU A 310 -11.90 -21.90 -13.09
C LEU A 310 -12.81 -22.95 -12.42
N GLN A 311 -13.87 -23.41 -13.11
CA GLN A 311 -14.82 -24.40 -12.58
C GLN A 311 -15.46 -23.96 -11.25
N GLY A 312 -15.74 -22.66 -11.10
CA GLY A 312 -16.35 -22.07 -9.92
C GLY A 312 -15.44 -22.00 -8.68
N ASN A 313 -14.15 -22.34 -8.79
CA ASN A 313 -13.22 -22.33 -7.65
C ASN A 313 -11.93 -21.56 -7.96
N VAL A 314 -11.74 -20.41 -7.29
CA VAL A 314 -10.55 -19.56 -7.42
C VAL A 314 -9.24 -20.31 -7.09
N GLY A 315 -9.29 -21.36 -6.27
CA GLY A 315 -8.14 -22.23 -6.00
C GLY A 315 -7.58 -22.93 -7.23
N ASN A 316 -8.41 -23.17 -8.26
CA ASN A 316 -7.99 -23.76 -9.54
C ASN A 316 -7.16 -22.80 -10.40
N LEU A 317 -7.03 -21.53 -9.98
CA LEU A 317 -6.02 -20.63 -10.54
C LEU A 317 -4.61 -21.16 -10.29
N PHE A 318 -4.38 -21.84 -9.17
CA PHE A 318 -3.10 -22.41 -8.79
C PHE A 318 -3.04 -23.87 -9.21
N LEU A 319 -2.24 -24.16 -10.23
CA LEU A 319 -1.91 -25.52 -10.63
C LEU A 319 -0.95 -26.16 -9.61
N PRO A 320 -0.72 -27.48 -9.64
CA PRO A 320 0.14 -28.16 -8.66
C PRO A 320 1.53 -27.51 -8.50
N LEU A 321 2.13 -27.07 -9.61
CA LEU A 321 3.43 -26.39 -9.59
C LEU A 321 3.35 -25.00 -8.96
N GLY A 322 2.23 -24.30 -9.11
CA GLY A 322 1.95 -23.00 -8.48
C GLY A 322 1.81 -23.10 -6.96
N TRP A 323 1.16 -24.16 -6.47
CA TRP A 323 1.12 -24.47 -5.04
C TRP A 323 2.50 -24.78 -4.48
N ILE A 324 3.31 -25.58 -5.18
CA ILE A 324 4.70 -25.85 -4.78
C ILE A 324 5.52 -24.56 -4.72
N ALA A 325 5.44 -23.71 -5.76
CA ALA A 325 6.15 -22.44 -5.79
C ALA A 325 5.73 -21.51 -4.64
N THR A 326 4.43 -21.42 -4.36
CA THR A 326 3.89 -20.62 -3.27
C THR A 326 4.29 -21.17 -1.90
N GLY A 327 4.31 -22.49 -1.74
CA GLY A 327 4.81 -23.17 -0.53
C GLY A 327 6.29 -22.89 -0.27
N LEU A 328 7.13 -23.00 -1.30
CA LEU A 328 8.56 -22.66 -1.22
C LEU A 328 8.79 -21.19 -0.88
N PHE A 329 7.99 -20.29 -1.44
CA PHE A 329 8.02 -18.87 -1.09
C PHE A 329 7.72 -18.66 0.40
N SER A 330 6.61 -19.21 0.89
CA SER A 330 6.20 -19.10 2.31
C SER A 330 7.25 -19.69 3.25
N ALA A 331 7.81 -20.86 2.92
CA ALA A 331 8.89 -21.48 3.67
C ALA A 331 10.14 -20.59 3.71
N SER A 332 10.51 -19.97 2.58
CA SER A 332 11.64 -19.04 2.53
C SER A 332 11.45 -17.83 3.44
N VAL A 333 10.26 -17.22 3.42
CA VAL A 333 9.92 -16.06 4.27
C VAL A 333 10.02 -16.43 5.75
N LEU A 334 9.49 -17.59 6.13
CA LEU A 334 9.54 -18.09 7.51
C LEU A 334 10.99 -18.34 7.98
N LEU A 335 11.80 -19.01 7.15
CA LEU A 335 13.22 -19.26 7.46
C LEU A 335 14.02 -17.96 7.59
N LEU A 336 13.78 -16.97 6.71
CA LEU A 336 14.42 -15.66 6.79
C LEU A 336 13.97 -14.89 8.03
N TYR A 337 12.68 -14.98 8.40
CA TYR A 337 12.16 -14.37 9.61
C TYR A 337 12.83 -14.92 10.86
N VAL A 338 13.02 -16.24 10.95
CA VAL A 338 13.75 -16.88 12.07
C VAL A 338 15.19 -16.38 12.12
N PHE A 339 15.89 -16.34 10.99
CA PHE A 339 17.28 -15.85 10.92
C PHE A 339 17.40 -14.38 11.35
N THR A 340 16.56 -13.50 10.81
CA THR A 340 16.59 -12.06 11.11
C THR A 340 16.20 -11.77 12.55
N SER A 341 15.25 -12.52 13.12
CA SER A 341 14.87 -12.42 14.52
C SER A 341 16.02 -12.80 15.45
N TRP A 342 16.70 -13.91 15.16
CA TRP A 342 17.92 -14.31 15.86
C TRP A 342 19.01 -13.23 15.81
N GLY A 343 19.27 -12.68 14.61
CA GLY A 343 20.26 -11.62 14.42
C GLY A 343 19.92 -10.35 15.21
N LYS A 344 18.65 -9.93 15.22
CA LYS A 344 18.17 -8.76 15.98
C LYS A 344 18.34 -8.94 17.48
N VAL A 345 18.06 -10.13 18.02
CA VAL A 345 18.28 -10.43 19.44
C VAL A 345 19.76 -10.32 19.79
N LYS A 346 20.65 -10.91 18.98
CA LYS A 346 22.11 -10.83 19.20
C LYS A 346 22.65 -9.40 19.06
N ALA A 347 22.14 -8.62 18.11
CA ALA A 347 22.52 -7.22 17.94
C ALA A 347 22.15 -6.38 19.17
N LYS A 348 20.94 -6.58 19.73
CA LYS A 348 20.49 -5.88 20.94
C LYS A 348 21.31 -6.21 22.17
N LEU A 349 21.68 -7.49 22.36
CA LEU A 349 22.56 -7.89 23.46
C LEU A 349 23.92 -7.20 23.37
N LYS A 350 24.51 -7.19 22.17
CA LYS A 350 25.78 -6.51 21.93
C LYS A 350 25.71 -4.99 22.11
N ALA A 351 24.62 -4.36 21.66
CA ALA A 351 24.41 -2.93 21.86
C ALA A 351 24.31 -2.56 23.34
N LYS A 352 23.72 -3.42 24.18
CA LYS A 352 23.66 -3.25 25.64
C LYS A 352 25.02 -3.42 26.30
N GLU A 353 25.83 -4.38 25.84
CA GLU A 353 27.20 -4.59 26.35
C GLU A 353 28.13 -3.41 26.04
N ALA A 354 27.91 -2.74 24.90
CA ALA A 354 28.70 -1.58 24.47
C ALA A 354 28.24 -0.25 25.08
N ALA A 355 27.07 -0.21 25.74
CA ALA A 355 26.64 0.99 26.44
C ALA A 355 27.59 1.23 27.62
N PRO A 356 28.14 2.46 27.79
CA PRO A 356 28.95 2.76 28.95
C PRO A 356 28.14 2.41 30.20
N LYS A 357 28.70 1.57 31.06
CA LYS A 357 28.14 1.39 32.41
C LYS A 357 28.01 2.81 32.99
N PRO A 358 26.85 3.20 33.56
CA PRO A 358 26.78 4.44 34.28
C PRO A 358 27.94 4.40 35.27
N GLU A 359 28.91 5.29 35.04
CA GLU A 359 29.98 5.49 35.98
C GLU A 359 29.24 5.76 37.28
N ILE A 360 29.40 4.87 38.26
CA ILE A 360 28.93 5.13 39.60
C ILE A 360 29.72 6.36 39.97
N LEU A 361 29.12 7.54 39.78
CA LEU A 361 29.54 8.76 40.43
C LEU A 361 29.54 8.34 41.90
N ALA A 362 30.73 8.04 42.40
CA ALA A 362 31.02 7.93 43.80
C ALA A 362 30.73 9.33 44.34
N TYR A 363 29.45 9.60 44.58
CA TYR A 363 29.03 10.69 45.40
C TYR A 363 29.65 10.35 46.75
N GLY A 364 30.73 11.07 47.06
CA GLY A 364 31.38 10.97 48.33
C GLY A 364 30.31 11.08 49.40
N SER A 365 30.26 10.06 50.25
CA SER A 365 29.68 10.06 51.57
C SER A 365 29.98 11.40 52.26
N SER A 366 29.09 12.37 52.08
CA SER A 366 28.90 13.49 53.00
C SER A 366 27.51 13.27 53.57
N ASP A 367 27.56 12.91 54.85
CA ASP A 367 26.48 12.57 55.74
C ASP A 367 25.62 13.83 55.97
N ASP A 368 24.72 14.12 55.03
CA ASP A 368 23.69 15.14 55.20
C ASP A 368 22.36 14.56 54.71
N ARG A 369 21.79 13.68 55.55
CA ARG A 369 20.39 13.31 55.48
C ARG A 369 19.55 14.53 55.87
N THR A 370 19.02 15.25 54.89
CA THR A 370 17.92 16.18 55.14
C THR A 370 16.63 15.38 55.34
N ASP A 371 15.85 15.75 56.37
CA ASP A 371 14.58 15.13 56.81
C ASP A 371 13.53 14.86 55.71
N PHE A 372 13.70 15.40 54.51
CA PHE A 372 12.76 15.25 53.40
C PHE A 372 12.72 13.82 52.81
N ASP A 373 13.80 13.03 52.94
CA ASP A 373 13.86 11.67 52.38
C ASP A 373 13.19 10.60 53.28
N LEU A 374 12.93 10.91 54.55
CA LEU A 374 12.24 9.99 55.47
C LEU A 374 10.73 9.93 55.23
N ASP A 375 10.12 11.03 54.79
CA ASP A 375 8.67 11.10 54.53
C ASP A 375 8.26 10.41 53.22
N LEU A 376 9.12 10.41 52.19
CA LEU A 376 8.83 9.71 50.94
C LEU A 376 8.91 8.19 51.09
N GLN A 377 9.78 7.70 51.96
CA GLN A 377 9.92 6.27 52.23
C GLN A 377 8.75 5.75 53.09
N ALA A 378 8.25 6.56 54.04
CA ALA A 378 7.05 6.24 54.82
C ALA A 378 5.76 6.21 53.97
N ALA A 379 5.68 7.01 52.91
CA ALA A 379 4.54 7.00 51.98
C ALA A 379 4.54 5.78 51.04
N ALA A 380 5.71 5.21 50.73
CA ALA A 380 5.83 4.02 49.88
C ALA A 380 5.46 2.73 50.61
N ASP A 381 5.76 2.63 51.91
CA ASP A 381 5.48 1.44 52.71
C ASP A 381 4.01 1.34 53.18
N GLY A 382 3.26 2.46 53.16
CA GLY A 382 1.83 2.50 53.50
C GLY A 382 0.89 1.95 52.42
N ILE A 383 1.34 1.82 51.17
CA ILE A 383 0.48 1.41 50.04
C ILE A 383 0.43 -0.12 49.88
N HIS A 384 1.39 -0.87 50.43
CA HIS A 384 1.46 -2.32 50.26
C HIS A 384 0.70 -3.15 51.32
N ALA A 385 0.13 -2.52 52.35
CA ALA A 385 -0.55 -3.25 53.44
C ALA A 385 -2.05 -3.49 53.19
N ASP A 386 -2.72 -2.70 52.35
CA ASP A 386 -4.19 -2.75 52.20
C ASP A 386 -4.70 -3.69 51.09
N GLU A 387 -3.81 -4.29 50.27
CA GLU A 387 -4.22 -5.11 49.12
C GLU A 387 -4.27 -6.63 49.40
N LEU A 388 -4.00 -7.08 50.64
CA LEU A 388 -3.93 -8.50 51.00
C LEU A 388 -4.99 -9.00 52.00
N VAL A 389 -6.00 -8.20 52.34
CA VAL A 389 -7.12 -8.63 53.21
C VAL A 389 -8.48 -8.29 52.59
N ALA A 390 -8.82 -8.93 51.47
CA ALA A 390 -10.21 -9.04 50.99
C ALA A 390 -10.36 -10.22 50.02
N SER A 391 -10.11 -11.43 50.52
CA SER A 391 -10.44 -12.68 49.82
C SER A 391 -10.90 -13.70 50.86
N SER A 392 -12.17 -13.60 51.29
CA SER A 392 -12.95 -14.76 51.71
C SER A 392 -14.42 -14.38 51.90
N ASP A 393 -15.27 -15.23 51.30
CA ASP A 393 -16.62 -15.59 51.74
C ASP A 393 -17.86 -15.10 50.95
N ASP A 394 -18.57 -16.15 50.49
CA ASP A 394 -20.00 -16.36 50.41
C ASP A 394 -20.85 -15.97 49.18
N ASN A 395 -21.02 -17.00 48.33
CA ASN A 395 -22.28 -17.66 47.95
C ASN A 395 -23.64 -16.95 48.22
N ASN A 396 -24.46 -17.04 47.16
CA ASN A 396 -25.88 -17.43 47.10
C ASN A 396 -26.99 -16.39 46.81
N SER A 397 -27.89 -16.84 45.92
CA SER A 397 -29.31 -16.53 45.80
C SER A 397 -29.80 -15.36 44.89
N VAL A 398 -30.33 -15.76 43.72
CA VAL A 398 -31.71 -15.54 43.24
C VAL A 398 -32.44 -14.26 43.69
N ALA A 399 -32.81 -13.39 42.74
CA ALA A 399 -34.22 -12.97 42.51
C ALA A 399 -34.33 -11.89 41.42
N SER A 400 -35.19 -12.18 40.44
CA SER A 400 -35.86 -11.26 39.53
C SER A 400 -36.62 -10.14 40.26
N TYR A 401 -36.60 -8.90 39.76
CA TYR A 401 -37.77 -8.01 39.86
C TYR A 401 -37.82 -6.92 38.77
N HIS A 402 -39.06 -6.58 38.46
CA HIS A 402 -39.64 -5.81 37.37
C HIS A 402 -39.68 -4.29 37.65
N ARG A 403 -39.55 -3.48 36.57
CA ARG A 403 -40.47 -2.37 36.16
C ARG A 403 -40.49 -1.03 36.94
N ARG A 404 -40.19 0.08 36.25
CA ARG A 404 -41.03 1.30 35.95
C ARG A 404 -40.11 2.45 35.49
N HIS A 405 -40.28 3.03 34.28
CA HIS A 405 -41.24 4.07 33.84
C HIS A 405 -41.18 5.42 34.58
N SER A 406 -40.66 6.45 33.88
CA SER A 406 -41.19 7.82 33.73
C SER A 406 -40.29 8.53 32.69
N ASP A 407 -40.69 8.72 31.44
CA ASP A 407 -41.57 9.78 30.93
C ASP A 407 -41.32 11.17 31.53
N SER A 408 -40.68 12.06 30.76
CA SER A 408 -41.13 13.45 30.66
C SER A 408 -40.85 13.99 29.25
N GLN A 409 -41.94 14.29 28.55
CA GLN A 409 -42.03 15.03 27.31
C GLN A 409 -41.64 16.50 27.48
N GLY A 410 -41.21 17.13 26.39
CA GLY A 410 -41.05 18.58 26.29
C GLY A 410 -40.70 19.00 24.87
N ALA A 411 -41.73 19.13 24.03
CA ALA A 411 -41.66 19.69 22.68
C ALA A 411 -41.95 21.21 22.70
N HIS A 412 -41.31 21.98 21.82
CA HIS A 412 -41.85 23.13 21.06
C HIS A 412 -40.74 23.73 20.17
N SER A 413 -40.81 23.54 18.84
CA SER A 413 -41.33 24.44 17.79
C SER A 413 -40.30 25.47 17.27
N THR A 414 -39.79 25.26 16.05
CA THR A 414 -40.10 26.00 14.81
C THR A 414 -39.80 27.51 14.84
N SER A 415 -38.89 27.97 13.96
CA SER A 415 -39.23 28.82 12.79
C SER A 415 -38.10 29.76 12.32
N THR A 416 -37.75 29.59 11.03
CA THR A 416 -37.49 30.60 9.97
C THR A 416 -36.27 31.54 9.91
N ARG A 417 -35.63 31.44 8.71
CA ARG A 417 -35.17 32.47 7.74
C ARG A 417 -34.01 33.38 8.17
N PHE A 418 -32.95 33.51 7.38
CA PHE A 418 -32.90 33.89 5.96
C PHE A 418 -31.87 33.10 5.14
#